data_AF-A0A2P2MHX0-F1
#
_entry.id   AF-A0A2P2MHX0-F1
#
_cell.length_a   1.000
_cell.length_b   1.000
_cell.length_c   1.000
_cell.angle_alpha   90.00
_cell.angle_beta   90.00
_cell.angle_gamma   90.00
#
_symmetry.space_group_name_H-M   'P 1'
#
loop_
_entity.id
_entity.type
_entity.pdbx_description
1 polymer ?
#
loop_
_entity_poly.entity_id
_entity_poly.type
_entity_poly.pdbx_seq_one_letter_code
_entity_poly.pdbx_strand_id
1 'polypeptide(L)'
;MKISCWCLIILHLLCFSASGSLSIDNFHQAFPIVEPDLGHTKLRLAREGLEAISRIKNPIAAVSVIGPYRSGKSFLLNQLLSLSCYEGFGVGHMRDTKTKGIWVWGAPLELDVNGVKTSVLYLDTEGFESVGKSNVYDDR
;
A
#
# COMPACT_ATOMS: atom_id res chain seq x y z
N MET A 1 -44.97 -23.93 28.84
CA MET A 1 -44.50 -22.90 27.88
C MET A 1 -43.23 -23.40 27.22
N LYS A 2 -43.35 -23.82 25.95
CA LYS A 2 -42.21 -24.18 25.10
C LYS A 2 -41.62 -22.88 24.56
N ILE A 3 -40.39 -22.54 24.96
CA ILE A 3 -39.59 -21.53 24.27
C ILE A 3 -38.45 -22.28 23.60
N SER A 4 -38.39 -22.09 22.30
CA SER A 4 -37.72 -22.91 21.31
C SER A 4 -36.20 -22.89 21.46
N CYS A 5 -35.59 -24.08 21.50
CA CYS A 5 -34.14 -24.32 21.43
C CYS A 5 -33.53 -23.96 20.05
N TRP A 6 -34.34 -23.42 19.13
CA TRP A 6 -33.88 -23.01 17.80
C TRP A 6 -33.16 -21.65 17.79
N CYS A 7 -33.29 -20.82 18.83
CA CYS A 7 -32.57 -19.54 18.89
C CYS A 7 -31.06 -19.69 19.10
N LEU A 8 -30.60 -20.77 19.73
CA LEU A 8 -29.17 -20.99 20.00
C LEU A 8 -28.40 -21.50 18.78
N ILE A 9 -29.07 -22.16 17.84
CA ILE A 9 -28.44 -22.67 16.60
C ILE A 9 -28.25 -21.53 15.59
N ILE A 10 -29.15 -20.53 15.58
CA ILE A 10 -29.07 -19.37 14.67
C ILE A 10 -27.89 -18.45 15.04
N LEU A 11 -27.52 -18.37 16.32
CA LEU A 11 -26.38 -17.55 16.75
C LEU A 11 -25.02 -18.16 16.36
N HIS A 12 -24.93 -19.48 16.25
CA HIS A 12 -23.69 -20.15 15.80
C HIS A 12 -23.51 -20.13 14.28
N LEU A 13 -24.56 -19.91 13.49
CA LEU A 13 -24.47 -19.84 12.03
C LEU A 13 -24.01 -18.48 11.50
N LEU A 14 -24.04 -17.43 12.33
CA LEU A 14 -23.62 -16.06 11.96
C LEU A 14 -22.12 -15.80 12.16
N CYS A 15 -21.36 -16.74 12.72
CA CYS A 15 -19.90 -16.60 12.89
C CYS A 15 -19.06 -17.27 11.80
N PHE A 16 -19.69 -17.82 10.74
CA PHE A 16 -18.93 -18.38 9.64
C PHE A 16 -18.65 -17.33 8.57
N SER A 17 -17.36 -17.03 8.41
CA SER A 17 -16.73 -16.28 7.30
C SER A 17 -17.08 -14.79 7.17
N ALA A 18 -16.51 -13.98 8.05
CA ALA A 18 -15.99 -12.67 7.65
C ALA A 18 -14.45 -12.75 7.57
N SER A 19 -13.94 -13.69 6.76
CA SER A 19 -12.60 -13.52 6.18
C SER A 19 -12.76 -12.48 5.09
N GLY A 20 -12.75 -11.20 5.47
CA GLY A 20 -12.72 -10.11 4.52
C GLY A 20 -11.43 -10.26 3.71
N SER A 21 -11.50 -10.85 2.52
CA SER A 21 -10.52 -10.55 1.51
C SER A 21 -10.67 -9.07 1.25
N LEU A 22 -9.70 -8.27 1.70
CA LEU A 22 -9.56 -6.88 1.27
C LEU A 22 -9.33 -6.92 -0.24
N SER A 23 -10.41 -6.97 -1.02
CA SER A 23 -10.31 -6.72 -2.44
C SER A 23 -9.90 -5.26 -2.57
N ILE A 24 -8.75 -5.04 -3.21
CA ILE A 24 -8.26 -3.70 -3.56
C ILE A 24 -9.12 -3.21 -4.72
N ASP A 25 -10.38 -2.90 -4.44
CA ASP A 25 -11.32 -2.32 -5.39
C ASP A 25 -11.38 -0.78 -5.22
N ASN A 26 -10.82 -0.28 -4.12
CA ASN A 26 -10.72 1.16 -3.84
C ASN A 26 -9.33 1.69 -4.23
N PHE A 27 -9.18 2.09 -5.48
CA PHE A 27 -7.96 2.69 -6.02
C PHE A 27 -7.68 4.11 -5.48
N HIS A 28 -8.50 4.67 -4.59
CA HIS A 28 -8.25 5.98 -3.97
C HIS A 28 -7.33 5.93 -2.73
N GLN A 29 -6.56 4.86 -2.56
CA GLN A 29 -5.64 4.70 -1.45
C GLN A 29 -4.33 4.05 -1.91
N ALA A 30 -3.24 4.37 -1.23
CA ALA A 30 -1.98 3.67 -1.41
C ALA A 30 -2.07 2.21 -0.91
N PHE A 31 -1.44 1.28 -1.62
CA PHE A 31 -1.32 -0.12 -1.21
C PHE A 31 0.12 -0.62 -1.32
N PRO A 32 0.54 -1.58 -0.49
CA PRO A 32 1.90 -2.11 -0.54
C PRO A 32 2.07 -3.10 -1.69
N ILE A 33 3.28 -3.15 -2.25
CA ILE A 33 3.71 -4.21 -3.19
C ILE A 33 4.91 -5.00 -2.65
N VAL A 34 5.66 -4.38 -1.73
CA VAL A 34 6.75 -5.00 -0.98
C VAL A 34 6.63 -4.54 0.47
N GLU A 35 6.78 -5.45 1.41
CA GLU A 35 6.71 -5.18 2.84
C GLU A 35 7.87 -5.89 3.56
N PRO A 36 8.28 -5.47 4.76
CA PRO A 36 9.12 -6.29 5.60
C PRO A 36 8.39 -7.60 5.99
N ASP A 37 9.18 -8.66 6.15
CA ASP A 37 8.74 -9.87 6.83
C ASP A 37 8.51 -9.60 8.33
N LEU A 38 7.89 -10.54 9.05
CA LEU A 38 7.57 -10.38 10.48
C LEU A 38 8.80 -10.07 11.34
N GLY A 39 9.98 -10.58 10.93
CA GLY A 39 11.24 -10.32 11.61
C GLY A 39 11.88 -8.98 11.26
N HIS A 40 11.35 -8.25 10.27
CA HIS A 40 11.98 -7.06 9.69
C HIS A 40 13.45 -7.32 9.28
N THR A 41 13.72 -8.55 8.81
CA THR A 41 15.04 -8.99 8.34
C THR A 41 15.09 -9.21 6.84
N LYS A 42 13.93 -9.40 6.21
CA LYS A 42 13.80 -9.63 4.77
C LYS A 42 12.61 -8.89 4.22
N LEU A 43 12.62 -8.69 2.91
CA LEU A 43 11.47 -8.19 2.16
C LEU A 43 10.61 -9.37 1.69
N ARG A 44 9.29 -9.17 1.72
CA ARG A 44 8.29 -10.07 1.14
C ARG A 44 7.42 -9.30 0.17
N LEU A 45 6.91 -10.01 -0.85
CA LEU A 45 5.96 -9.46 -1.80
C LEU A 45 4.57 -9.38 -1.16
N ALA A 46 3.88 -8.25 -1.34
CA ALA A 46 2.46 -8.12 -1.04
C ALA A 46 1.67 -8.59 -2.27
N ARG A 47 1.16 -9.82 -2.22
CA ARG A 47 0.58 -10.50 -3.39
C ARG A 47 -0.64 -9.76 -3.92
N GLU A 48 -1.48 -9.26 -3.02
CA GLU A 48 -2.70 -8.53 -3.32
C GLU A 48 -2.40 -7.26 -4.13
N GLY A 49 -1.35 -6.51 -3.74
CA GLY A 49 -0.91 -5.32 -4.48
C GLY A 49 -0.36 -5.67 -5.86
N LEU A 50 0.38 -6.78 -5.99
CA LEU A 50 0.85 -7.26 -7.30
C LEU A 50 -0.30 -7.73 -8.18
N GLU A 51 -1.31 -8.38 -7.61
CA GLU A 51 -2.53 -8.76 -8.33
C GLU A 51 -3.29 -7.52 -8.81
N ALA A 52 -3.39 -6.46 -8.01
CA ALA A 52 -3.98 -5.19 -8.45
C ALA A 52 -3.24 -4.61 -9.66
N ILE A 53 -1.90 -4.58 -9.62
CA ILE A 53 -1.07 -4.12 -10.75
C ILE A 53 -1.27 -5.02 -11.99
N SER A 54 -1.37 -6.34 -11.81
CA SER A 54 -1.53 -7.29 -12.92
C SER A 54 -2.84 -7.11 -13.72
N ARG A 55 -3.83 -6.42 -13.14
CA ARG A 55 -5.09 -6.10 -13.81
C ARG A 55 -4.95 -4.94 -14.79
N ILE A 56 -3.91 -4.11 -14.66
CA ILE A 56 -3.61 -3.00 -15.59
C ILE A 56 -3.23 -3.58 -16.95
N LYS A 57 -3.94 -3.15 -18.00
CA LYS A 57 -3.74 -3.66 -19.38
C LYS A 57 -2.88 -2.75 -20.25
N ASN A 58 -2.76 -1.48 -19.87
CA ASN A 58 -1.90 -0.53 -20.55
C ASN A 58 -0.43 -0.79 -20.17
N PRO A 59 0.54 -0.37 -21.01
CA PRO A 59 1.92 -0.27 -20.59
C PRO A 59 2.06 0.52 -19.28
N ILE A 60 2.97 0.09 -18.43
CA ILE A 60 3.20 0.72 -17.11
C ILE A 60 4.49 1.53 -17.17
N ALA A 61 4.40 2.78 -16.75
CA ALA A 61 5.55 3.60 -16.38
C ALA A 61 5.56 3.80 -14.86
N ALA A 62 6.75 3.87 -14.27
CA ALA A 62 6.93 3.97 -12.83
C ALA A 62 7.68 5.26 -12.46
N VAL A 63 7.10 6.04 -11.54
CA VAL A 63 7.75 7.20 -10.91
C VAL A 63 8.01 6.82 -9.45
N SER A 64 9.28 6.70 -9.07
CA SER A 64 9.67 6.39 -7.70
C SER A 64 10.52 7.50 -7.11
N VAL A 65 10.30 7.79 -5.81
CA VAL A 65 11.15 8.69 -5.04
C VAL A 65 11.83 7.88 -3.95
N ILE A 66 13.16 7.90 -3.94
CA ILE A 66 14.03 7.28 -2.94
C ILE A 66 14.80 8.36 -2.18
N GLY A 67 15.21 8.07 -0.94
CA GLY A 67 15.90 9.05 -0.11
C GLY A 67 15.79 8.76 1.38
N PRO A 68 16.52 9.52 2.22
CA PRO A 68 16.60 9.28 3.66
C PRO A 68 15.24 9.30 4.36
N TYR A 69 15.17 8.71 5.55
CA TYR A 69 14.02 8.85 6.43
C TYR A 69 13.71 10.33 6.69
N ARG A 70 12.42 10.70 6.57
CA ARG A 70 11.91 12.07 6.74
C ARG A 70 12.47 13.13 5.76
N SER A 71 12.91 12.72 4.57
CA SER A 71 13.32 13.66 3.51
C SER A 71 12.18 14.29 2.68
N GLY A 72 10.91 14.00 3.00
CA GLY A 72 9.76 14.56 2.29
C GLY A 72 9.33 13.80 1.03
N LYS A 73 9.73 12.53 0.85
CA LYS A 73 9.38 11.70 -0.32
C LYS A 73 7.88 11.62 -0.59
N SER A 74 7.11 11.15 0.39
CA SER A 74 5.65 11.03 0.30
C SER A 74 4.98 12.39 0.06
N PHE A 75 5.53 13.47 0.63
CA PHE A 75 5.05 14.83 0.38
C PHE A 75 5.27 15.22 -1.08
N LEU A 76 6.47 15.01 -1.63
CA LEU A 76 6.78 15.29 -3.03
C LEU A 76 5.87 14.50 -3.98
N LEU A 77 5.67 13.20 -3.72
CA LEU A 77 4.77 12.37 -4.51
C LEU A 77 3.32 12.89 -4.48
N ASN A 78 2.83 13.32 -3.31
CA ASN A 78 1.51 13.93 -3.21
C ASN A 78 1.42 15.25 -4.00
N GLN A 79 2.47 16.08 -4.01
CA GLN A 79 2.49 17.29 -4.83
C GLN A 79 2.44 16.96 -6.33
N LEU A 80 3.18 15.94 -6.79
CA LEU A 80 3.12 15.50 -8.19
C LEU A 80 1.75 14.95 -8.58
N LEU A 81 1.06 14.29 -7.64
CA LEU A 81 -0.30 13.78 -7.81
C LEU A 81 -1.38 14.86 -7.65
N SER A 82 -1.01 16.09 -7.28
CA SER A 82 -1.95 17.16 -6.89
C SER A 82 -2.91 16.75 -5.76
N LEU A 83 -2.45 15.92 -4.81
CA LEU A 83 -3.22 15.43 -3.67
C LEU A 83 -2.80 16.11 -2.37
N SER A 84 -3.76 16.31 -1.47
CA SER A 84 -3.46 16.73 -0.11
C SER A 84 -2.79 15.61 0.70
N CYS A 85 -2.20 15.94 1.85
CA CYS A 85 -1.64 14.95 2.78
C CYS A 85 -2.70 14.06 3.47
N TYR A 86 -3.98 14.41 3.38
CA TYR A 86 -5.10 13.62 3.89
C TYR A 86 -5.65 12.64 2.86
N GLU A 87 -5.44 12.92 1.57
CA GLU A 87 -5.90 12.09 0.47
C GLU A 87 -4.79 11.17 -0.01
N GLY A 88 -3.59 11.70 -0.23
CA GLY A 88 -2.46 10.98 -0.83
C GLY A 88 -1.74 10.00 0.10
N PHE A 89 -0.47 9.73 -0.20
CA PHE A 89 0.40 8.97 0.69
C PHE A 89 0.42 9.58 2.09
N GLY A 90 0.31 8.74 3.10
CA GLY A 90 0.25 9.17 4.50
C GLY A 90 1.49 9.93 4.92
N VAL A 91 1.40 11.26 5.03
CA VAL A 91 2.43 12.11 5.61
C VAL A 91 2.18 12.22 7.12
N GLY A 92 3.20 12.20 7.96
CA GLY A 92 2.98 12.65 9.34
C GLY A 92 4.23 12.98 10.10
N HIS A 93 3.99 13.57 11.27
CA HIS A 93 4.99 14.22 12.09
C HIS A 93 5.51 13.33 13.24
N MET A 94 4.92 12.15 13.44
CA MET A 94 5.27 11.21 14.50
C MET A 94 6.45 10.30 14.11
N ARG A 95 7.23 9.88 15.11
CA ARG A 95 8.46 9.07 14.97
C ARG A 95 8.23 7.63 14.47
N ASP A 96 6.98 7.17 14.37
CA ASP A 96 6.68 5.89 13.77
C ASP A 96 6.82 5.98 12.25
N THR A 97 7.70 5.14 11.70
CA THR A 97 7.90 4.99 10.26
C THR A 97 6.59 4.67 9.57
N LYS A 98 6.01 5.67 8.91
CA LYS A 98 4.72 5.55 8.21
C LYS A 98 4.77 4.66 6.97
N THR A 99 5.90 4.63 6.27
CA THR A 99 6.08 3.83 5.06
C THR A 99 7.13 2.75 5.31
N LYS A 100 6.71 1.49 5.21
CA LYS A 100 7.59 0.30 5.28
C LYS A 100 7.55 -0.44 3.95
N GLY A 101 8.70 -0.82 3.41
CA GLY A 101 8.77 -1.42 2.08
C GLY A 101 8.44 -0.43 0.95
N ILE A 102 7.68 -0.86 -0.06
CA ILE A 102 7.36 -0.10 -1.26
C ILE A 102 5.84 -0.06 -1.48
N TRP A 103 5.31 1.15 -1.66
CA TRP A 103 3.89 1.43 -1.75
C TRP A 103 3.57 2.09 -3.09
N VAL A 104 2.41 1.74 -3.66
CA VAL A 104 1.90 2.28 -4.92
C VAL A 104 0.67 3.12 -4.64
N TRP A 105 0.57 4.28 -5.29
CA TRP A 105 -0.67 5.05 -5.28
C TRP A 105 -1.75 4.33 -6.08
N GLY A 106 -2.94 4.16 -5.51
CA GLY A 106 -3.92 3.23 -6.08
C GLY A 106 -4.42 3.61 -7.47
N ALA A 107 -4.61 4.89 -7.76
CA ALA A 107 -5.15 5.35 -9.02
C ALA A 107 -3.99 5.69 -9.98
N PRO A 108 -3.76 4.89 -11.05
CA PRO A 108 -2.75 5.22 -12.05
C PRO A 108 -3.09 6.54 -12.75
N LEU A 109 -2.08 7.34 -13.05
CA LEU A 109 -2.22 8.50 -13.93
C LEU A 109 -2.10 8.01 -15.38
N GLU A 110 -3.14 8.20 -16.19
CA GLU A 110 -3.12 7.81 -17.60
C GLU A 110 -2.53 8.93 -18.46
N LEU A 111 -1.42 8.66 -19.14
CA LEU A 111 -0.76 9.60 -20.06
C LEU A 111 -0.63 9.00 -21.47
N ASP A 112 -0.70 9.85 -22.48
CA ASP A 112 -0.29 9.48 -23.83
C ASP A 112 1.25 9.63 -23.94
N VAL A 113 1.93 8.52 -24.20
CA VAL A 113 3.37 8.49 -24.43
C VAL A 113 3.60 7.98 -25.85
N ASN A 114 3.96 8.88 -26.76
CA ASN A 114 4.22 8.58 -28.17
C ASN A 114 3.04 7.88 -28.89
N GLY A 115 1.80 8.30 -28.63
CA GLY A 115 0.59 7.72 -29.22
C GLY A 115 0.10 6.45 -28.51
N VAL A 116 0.69 6.10 -27.37
CA VAL A 116 0.33 4.92 -26.57
C VAL A 116 -0.16 5.37 -25.19
N LYS A 117 -1.42 5.04 -24.88
CA LYS A 117 -1.97 5.24 -23.54
C LYS A 117 -1.22 4.38 -22.53
N THR A 118 -0.57 5.02 -21.56
CA THR A 118 0.32 4.42 -20.57
C THR A 118 -0.18 4.75 -19.17
N SER A 119 -0.24 3.73 -18.30
CA SER A 119 -0.56 3.88 -16.88
C SER A 119 0.70 4.23 -16.09
N VAL A 120 0.75 5.42 -15.52
CA VAL A 120 1.86 5.88 -14.68
C VAL A 120 1.55 5.58 -13.21
N LEU A 121 2.39 4.77 -12.58
CA LEU A 121 2.32 4.41 -11.17
C LEU A 121 3.33 5.23 -10.36
N TYR A 122 2.86 5.78 -9.24
CA TYR A 122 3.70 6.49 -8.28
C TYR A 122 4.07 5.56 -7.13
N LEU A 123 5.35 5.47 -6.82
CA LEU A 123 5.93 4.54 -5.85
C LEU A 123 6.59 5.33 -4.71
N ASP A 124 6.01 5.22 -3.51
CA ASP A 124 6.63 5.69 -2.27
C ASP A 124 7.46 4.59 -1.63
N THR A 125 8.65 4.94 -1.18
CA THR A 125 9.62 3.97 -0.64
C THR A 125 9.93 4.25 0.81
N GLU A 126 10.23 3.18 1.56
CA GLU A 126 10.81 3.32 2.88
C GLU A 126 12.10 4.15 2.83
N GLY A 127 12.24 5.08 3.77
CA GLY A 127 13.46 5.88 3.87
C GLY A 127 14.57 5.13 4.59
N PHE A 128 15.76 5.15 4.00
CA PHE A 128 16.98 4.62 4.60
C PHE A 128 17.48 5.51 5.76
N GLU A 129 18.37 4.98 6.59
CA GLU A 129 19.01 5.67 7.73
C GLU A 129 18.03 6.07 8.85
N SER A 130 16.94 5.33 9.02
CA SER A 130 16.03 5.55 10.16
C SER A 130 16.70 5.15 11.48
N VAL A 131 16.63 6.02 12.50
CA VAL A 131 17.20 5.76 13.83
C VAL A 131 16.55 4.51 14.43
N GLY A 132 17.34 3.43 14.63
CA GLY A 132 16.87 2.19 15.25
C GLY A 132 16.75 0.97 14.32
N LYS A 133 17.12 1.07 13.04
CA LYS A 133 17.26 -0.11 12.16
C LYS A 133 18.70 -0.63 12.14
N SER A 134 18.85 -1.95 12.15
CA SER A 134 20.11 -2.65 11.96
C SER A 134 20.69 -2.32 10.58
N ASN A 135 22.01 -2.07 10.50
CA ASN A 135 22.76 -1.78 9.28
C ASN A 135 22.61 -2.82 8.13
N VAL A 136 21.92 -3.94 8.36
CA VAL A 136 21.68 -5.01 7.39
C VAL A 136 20.53 -4.67 6.41
N TYR A 137 19.63 -3.73 6.77
CA TYR A 137 18.46 -3.40 5.96
C TYR A 137 18.68 -2.25 4.98
N ASP A 138 19.58 -1.34 5.34
CA ASP A 138 20.02 -0.19 4.55
C ASP A 138 21.52 -0.37 4.27
N ASP A 139 21.86 -1.37 3.46
CA ASP A 139 23.27 -1.61 3.09
C ASP A 139 23.74 -0.48 2.16
N ARG A 140 24.95 0.03 2.42
CA ARG A 140 25.54 1.18 1.71
C ARG A 140 26.41 0.75 0.54
#